data_AF-A0AA43LEF0-F1
#
_entry.id   AF-A0AA43LEF0-F1
#
_cell.length_a   1.000
_cell.length_b   1.000
_cell.length_c   1.000
_cell.angle_alpha   90.00
_cell.angle_beta   90.00
_cell.angle_gamma   90.00
#
_symmetry.space_group_name_H-M   'P 1'
#
loop_
_entity.id
_entity.type
_entity.pdbx_description
1 polymer ?
#
loop_
_entity_poly.entity_id
_entity_poly.type
_entity_poly.pdbx_seq_one_letter_code
_entity_poly.pdbx_strand_id
1 'polypeptide(L)'
;MNILKKTILLVFCLCYSFSMVYAQDEAAEKVIILDEVIIYPTKAKILKSNIKKEVKTSCKGFASVISLVTPTKNAQYVKGIEFFFNNKWSDSKNEGFYLRPIIVNSVNNKPGNTVLYRGYDYFVTKKVGQRVYCDFSEAPAFVGNLSSFFIGVEFVEKRGTSPVEDFNITLGTSKKVNYSFVKGHCNTCQYAPLNISPKEGLLLKYRLFYD
;
A
#
# COMPACT_ATOMS: atom_id res chain seq x y z
N MET A 1 -1.57 45.85 -49.21
CA MET A 1 -1.85 44.73 -48.27
C MET A 1 -0.53 44.02 -47.98
N ASN A 2 -0.21 43.62 -46.74
CA ASN A 2 0.89 42.67 -46.38
C ASN A 2 2.07 43.15 -45.52
N ILE A 3 1.88 44.12 -44.61
CA ILE A 3 2.80 44.25 -43.46
C ILE A 3 2.05 43.91 -42.17
N LEU A 4 0.91 44.56 -41.90
CA LEU A 4 0.09 44.29 -40.71
C LEU A 4 -0.37 42.82 -40.58
N LYS A 5 -0.76 42.18 -41.70
CA LYS A 5 -1.11 40.74 -41.71
C LYS A 5 0.09 39.83 -41.44
N LYS A 6 1.31 40.23 -41.84
CA LYS A 6 2.53 39.45 -41.60
C LYS A 6 2.98 39.55 -40.14
N THR A 7 2.85 40.73 -39.52
CA THR A 7 3.21 40.93 -38.12
C THR A 7 2.28 40.17 -37.16
N ILE A 8 0.97 40.16 -37.43
CA ILE A 8 0.00 39.42 -36.60
C ILE A 8 0.23 37.91 -36.71
N LEU A 9 0.53 37.39 -37.90
CA LEU A 9 0.83 35.97 -38.10
C LEU A 9 2.11 35.55 -37.35
N LEU A 10 3.13 36.41 -37.34
CA LEU A 10 4.40 36.12 -36.65
C LEU A 10 4.24 36.09 -35.13
N VAL A 11 3.42 37.00 -34.57
CA VAL A 11 3.10 37.03 -33.13
C VAL A 11 2.27 35.79 -32.74
N PHE A 12 1.33 35.36 -33.58
CA PHE A 12 0.57 34.13 -33.34
C PHE A 12 1.46 32.87 -33.37
N CYS A 13 2.42 32.79 -34.29
CA CYS A 13 3.38 31.69 -34.32
C CYS A 13 4.31 31.68 -33.10
N LEU A 14 4.79 32.85 -32.66
CA LEU A 14 5.64 32.98 -31.47
C LEU A 14 4.90 32.58 -30.19
N CYS A 15 3.63 32.98 -30.03
CA CYS A 15 2.81 32.56 -28.89
C CYS A 15 2.53 31.05 -28.89
N TYR A 16 2.34 30.42 -30.06
CA TYR A 16 2.20 28.96 -30.16
C TYR A 16 3.49 28.21 -29.80
N SER A 17 4.67 28.72 -30.21
CA SER A 17 5.94 28.10 -29.85
C SER A 17 6.27 28.22 -28.36
N PHE A 18 5.88 29.30 -27.69
CA PHE A 18 6.03 29.42 -26.23
C PHE A 18 5.01 28.57 -25.46
N SER A 19 3.82 28.34 -26.03
CA SER A 19 2.80 27.48 -25.42
C SER A 19 3.17 25.99 -25.47
N MET A 20 3.96 25.56 -26.46
CA MET A 20 4.44 24.17 -26.54
C MET A 20 5.61 23.85 -25.61
N VAL A 21 6.39 24.84 -25.18
CA VAL A 21 7.52 24.62 -24.27
C VAL A 21 7.08 24.43 -22.82
N TYR A 22 5.85 24.82 -22.46
CA TYR A 22 5.30 24.65 -21.11
C TYR A 22 4.32 23.47 -20.96
N ALA A 23 4.16 22.62 -21.99
CA ALA A 23 3.14 21.57 -21.99
C ALA A 23 3.68 20.13 -21.77
N GLN A 24 4.98 19.93 -21.53
CA GLN A 24 5.52 18.58 -21.35
C GLN A 24 6.57 18.51 -20.24
N ASP A 25 6.09 18.48 -18.99
CA ASP A 25 6.75 17.66 -17.97
C ASP A 25 5.82 17.28 -16.81
N GLU A 26 4.51 17.19 -17.07
CA GLU A 26 3.70 16.30 -16.25
C GLU A 26 3.97 14.89 -16.76
N ALA A 27 4.91 14.19 -16.11
CA ALA A 27 5.07 12.75 -16.23
C ALA A 27 3.68 12.14 -16.09
N ALA A 28 3.06 11.81 -17.24
CA ALA A 28 1.73 11.27 -17.29
C ALA A 28 1.76 9.98 -16.46
N GLU A 29 1.21 10.04 -15.25
CA GLU A 29 0.95 8.87 -14.43
C GLU A 29 0.13 7.94 -15.31
N LYS A 30 0.79 6.92 -15.85
CA LYS A 30 0.17 5.91 -16.70
C LYS A 30 -0.68 5.06 -15.76
N VAL A 31 -1.90 5.51 -15.50
CA VAL A 31 -2.89 4.75 -14.73
C VAL A 31 -3.34 3.59 -15.60
N ILE A 32 -2.57 2.50 -15.55
CA ILE A 32 -2.97 1.23 -16.13
C ILE A 32 -4.10 0.71 -15.23
N ILE A 33 -5.34 0.82 -15.70
CA ILE A 33 -6.46 0.12 -15.09
C ILE A 33 -6.26 -1.35 -15.41
N LEU A 34 -5.55 -2.04 -14.53
CA LEU A 34 -5.43 -3.49 -14.58
C LEU A 34 -6.81 -4.05 -14.23
N ASP A 35 -7.41 -4.79 -15.16
CA ASP A 35 -8.34 -5.85 -14.78
C ASP A 35 -7.63 -6.73 -13.74
N GLU A 36 -8.36 -7.31 -12.79
CA GLU A 36 -7.79 -8.11 -11.70
C GLU A 36 -7.04 -9.34 -12.27
N VAL A 37 -5.78 -9.15 -12.67
CA VAL A 37 -4.87 -10.20 -13.11
C VAL A 37 -4.11 -10.63 -11.88
N ILE A 38 -4.63 -11.65 -11.20
CA ILE A 38 -3.93 -12.30 -10.10
C ILE A 38 -2.84 -13.19 -10.71
N ILE A 39 -1.62 -12.66 -10.80
CA ILE A 39 -0.45 -13.44 -11.22
C ILE A 39 0.01 -14.26 -10.01
N TYR A 40 -0.18 -15.57 -10.07
CA TYR A 40 0.38 -16.48 -9.07
C TYR A 40 1.83 -16.83 -9.43
N PRO A 41 2.81 -16.60 -8.54
CA PRO A 41 4.15 -17.13 -8.73
C PRO A 41 4.10 -18.66 -8.68
N THR A 42 4.44 -19.32 -9.79
CA THR A 42 4.33 -20.79 -10.01
C THR A 42 5.17 -21.64 -9.05
N LYS A 43 6.13 -21.05 -8.32
CA LYS A 43 7.03 -21.75 -7.39
C LYS A 43 6.87 -21.37 -5.91
N ALA A 44 6.05 -20.37 -5.59
CA ALA A 44 5.96 -19.86 -4.23
C ALA A 44 4.96 -20.67 -3.37
N LYS A 45 5.28 -20.85 -2.10
CA LYS A 45 4.37 -21.36 -1.07
C LYS A 45 3.50 -20.24 -0.52
N ILE A 46 2.23 -20.55 -0.26
CA ILE A 46 1.25 -19.60 0.27
C ILE A 46 1.17 -19.75 1.80
N LEU A 47 1.56 -18.72 2.56
CA LEU A 47 1.19 -18.59 3.98
C LEU A 47 -0.17 -17.95 4.08
N LYS A 48 -1.13 -18.67 4.66
CA LYS A 48 -2.46 -18.16 4.95
C LYS A 48 -2.54 -17.70 6.40
N SER A 49 -3.18 -16.55 6.60
CA SER A 49 -3.67 -16.16 7.92
C SER A 49 -4.82 -17.10 8.34
N ASN A 50 -4.71 -17.74 9.51
CA ASN A 50 -5.68 -18.74 10.01
C ASN A 50 -6.89 -18.11 10.72
N ILE A 51 -7.23 -16.85 10.44
CA ILE A 51 -8.25 -16.13 11.23
C ILE A 51 -9.67 -16.50 10.74
N LYS A 52 -10.54 -16.85 11.68
CA LYS A 52 -11.94 -17.24 11.40
C LYS A 52 -12.95 -16.09 11.53
N LYS A 53 -12.64 -15.03 12.28
CA LYS A 53 -13.57 -13.93 12.57
C LYS A 53 -13.01 -12.62 12.05
N GLU A 54 -13.79 -11.94 11.23
CA GLU A 54 -13.42 -10.68 10.59
C GLU A 54 -13.93 -9.48 11.38
N VAL A 55 -13.11 -8.44 11.45
CA VAL A 55 -13.41 -7.16 12.10
C VAL A 55 -13.09 -6.06 11.10
N LYS A 56 -14.00 -5.09 11.03
CA LYS A 56 -13.82 -3.88 10.23
C LYS A 56 -13.11 -2.85 11.08
N THR A 57 -12.04 -2.29 10.55
CA THR A 57 -11.31 -1.22 11.22
C THR A 57 -11.02 -0.12 10.23
N SER A 58 -11.46 1.09 10.58
CA SER A 58 -11.09 2.32 9.91
C SER A 58 -9.73 2.76 10.43
N CYS A 59 -8.82 3.06 9.52
CA CYS A 59 -7.55 3.73 9.81
C CYS A 59 -7.58 5.11 9.16
N LYS A 60 -7.38 6.15 9.97
CA LYS A 60 -7.36 7.53 9.47
C LYS A 60 -6.01 7.85 8.84
N GLY A 61 -6.00 8.32 7.59
CA GLY A 61 -4.85 8.98 6.98
C GLY A 61 -3.63 8.10 6.73
N PHE A 62 -2.47 8.76 6.70
CA PHE A 62 -1.14 8.18 6.52
C PHE A 62 -0.77 7.31 7.73
N ALA A 63 -1.27 6.09 7.74
CA ALA A 63 -0.96 5.10 8.76
C ALA A 63 -0.19 3.94 8.14
N SER A 64 0.64 3.29 8.94
CA SER A 64 1.14 1.97 8.64
C SER A 64 0.46 0.98 9.57
N VAL A 65 -0.15 -0.06 8.99
CA VAL A 65 -0.70 -1.19 9.75
C VAL A 65 0.10 -2.41 9.39
N ILE A 66 0.72 -3.02 10.39
CA ILE A 66 1.59 -4.20 10.23
C ILE A 66 1.21 -5.29 11.21
N SER A 67 1.59 -6.51 10.90
CA SER A 67 1.23 -7.69 11.67
C SER A 67 2.36 -8.70 11.74
N LEU A 68 2.49 -9.35 12.90
CA LEU A 68 3.53 -10.33 13.18
C LEU A 68 3.34 -11.59 12.32
N VAL A 69 4.42 -11.99 11.66
CA VAL A 69 4.56 -13.25 10.94
C VAL A 69 5.56 -14.09 11.71
N THR A 70 5.15 -15.31 12.07
CA THR A 70 6.06 -16.37 12.54
C THR A 70 6.08 -17.44 11.45
N PRO A 71 7.05 -17.41 10.53
CA PRO A 71 7.08 -18.34 9.43
C PRO A 71 7.31 -19.77 9.94
N THR A 72 6.64 -20.75 9.33
CA THR A 72 6.73 -22.18 9.72
C THR A 72 7.99 -22.87 9.18
N LYS A 73 8.69 -22.22 8.24
CA LYS A 73 9.97 -22.62 7.67
C LYS A 73 10.84 -21.37 7.55
N ASN A 74 12.14 -21.53 7.36
CA ASN A 74 13.03 -20.42 7.07
C ASN A 74 12.65 -19.81 5.71
N ALA A 75 11.76 -18.81 5.72
CA ALA A 75 11.42 -18.05 4.54
C ALA A 75 12.65 -17.23 4.14
N GLN A 76 13.10 -17.36 2.89
CA GLN A 76 14.25 -16.60 2.41
C GLN A 76 13.78 -15.36 1.66
N TYR A 77 12.82 -15.51 0.75
CA TYR A 77 12.35 -14.42 -0.11
C TYR A 77 10.83 -14.37 -0.14
N VAL A 78 10.25 -13.22 0.26
CA VAL A 78 8.84 -12.91 0.03
C VAL A 78 8.69 -12.39 -1.40
N LYS A 79 7.88 -13.09 -2.19
CA LYS A 79 7.59 -12.82 -3.61
C LYS A 79 6.32 -12.01 -3.82
N GLY A 80 5.47 -11.89 -2.82
CA GLY A 80 4.30 -11.02 -2.91
C GLY A 80 3.41 -11.12 -1.68
N ILE A 81 2.47 -10.18 -1.60
CA ILE A 81 1.49 -10.10 -0.52
C ILE A 81 0.12 -9.84 -1.12
N GLU A 82 -0.88 -10.61 -0.67
CA GLU A 82 -2.29 -10.35 -0.96
C GLU A 82 -2.96 -9.79 0.30
N PHE A 83 -3.46 -8.56 0.24
CA PHE A 83 -4.22 -7.91 1.33
C PHE A 83 -5.72 -8.02 1.08
N PHE A 84 -6.50 -8.12 2.16
CA PHE A 84 -7.96 -8.15 2.12
C PHE A 84 -8.53 -6.82 2.63
N PHE A 85 -9.44 -6.24 1.87
CA PHE A 85 -10.10 -4.98 2.15
C PHE A 85 -11.58 -5.17 2.40
N ASN A 86 -12.14 -4.24 3.18
CA ASN A 86 -13.56 -4.16 3.44
C ASN A 86 -14.16 -3.04 2.59
N ASN A 87 -14.89 -3.41 1.55
CA ASN A 87 -15.52 -2.43 0.67
C ASN A 87 -16.79 -1.85 1.29
N LYS A 88 -16.62 -0.76 2.03
CA LYS A 88 -17.64 0.29 2.19
C LYS A 88 -16.93 1.62 2.01
N TRP A 89 -16.68 1.95 0.74
CA TRP A 89 -16.34 3.31 0.36
C TRP A 89 -17.56 4.16 0.74
N SER A 90 -17.36 5.22 1.52
CA SER A 90 -18.38 6.27 1.61
C SER A 90 -18.60 6.84 0.21
N ASP A 91 -19.67 7.63 0.00
CA ASP A 91 -19.89 8.37 -1.26
C ASP A 91 -18.82 9.47 -1.49
N SER A 92 -17.58 9.25 -1.03
CA SER A 92 -16.47 10.15 -1.25
C SER A 92 -16.23 10.29 -2.75
N LYS A 93 -15.90 11.52 -3.16
CA LYS A 93 -15.54 11.84 -4.54
C LYS A 93 -14.22 11.17 -4.98
N ASN A 94 -13.50 10.54 -4.06
CA ASN A 94 -12.20 9.95 -4.33
C ASN A 94 -12.35 8.62 -5.07
N GLU A 95 -11.43 8.38 -6.01
CA GLU A 95 -11.48 7.22 -6.90
C GLU A 95 -10.78 5.99 -6.31
N GLY A 96 -10.03 6.18 -5.22
CA GLY A 96 -9.21 5.15 -4.60
C GLY A 96 -8.21 5.72 -3.61
N PHE A 97 -7.28 4.88 -3.16
CA PHE A 97 -6.17 5.28 -2.30
C PHE A 97 -4.88 4.58 -2.69
N TYR A 98 -3.76 5.15 -2.30
CA TYR A 98 -2.46 4.52 -2.49
C TYR A 98 -2.06 3.74 -1.25
N LEU A 99 -1.54 2.54 -1.47
CA LEU A 99 -0.87 1.75 -0.45
C LEU A 99 0.53 1.38 -0.90
N ARG A 100 1.39 1.13 0.08
CA ARG A 100 2.73 0.61 -0.12
C ARG A 100 2.94 -0.60 0.78
N PRO A 101 3.32 -1.77 0.24
CA PRO A 101 3.66 -2.91 1.06
C PRO A 101 4.95 -2.64 1.82
N ILE A 102 4.97 -3.03 3.10
CA ILE A 102 6.12 -2.84 3.98
C ILE A 102 6.39 -4.11 4.79
N ILE A 103 7.67 -4.42 4.95
CA ILE A 103 8.17 -5.46 5.83
C ILE A 103 9.20 -4.84 6.76
N VAL A 104 9.03 -5.06 8.06
CA VAL A 104 9.96 -4.58 9.10
C VAL A 104 10.41 -5.75 9.97
N ASN A 105 11.59 -5.60 10.57
CA ASN A 105 12.10 -6.63 11.48
C ASN A 105 11.26 -6.74 12.77
N SER A 106 11.42 -7.86 13.47
CA SER A 106 10.86 -8.09 14.80
C SER A 106 11.96 -7.94 15.85
N VAL A 107 11.70 -7.15 16.89
CA VAL A 107 12.56 -7.02 18.08
C VAL A 107 11.69 -7.24 19.31
N ASN A 108 11.96 -8.30 20.07
CA ASN A 108 11.17 -8.65 21.26
C ASN A 108 9.65 -8.74 21.01
N ASN A 109 9.25 -9.35 19.88
CA ASN A 109 7.85 -9.46 19.42
C ASN A 109 7.15 -8.10 19.18
N LYS A 110 7.93 -7.04 18.95
CA LYS A 110 7.44 -5.73 18.54
C LYS A 110 8.06 -5.33 17.21
N PRO A 111 7.40 -4.46 16.43
CA PRO A 111 8.00 -3.90 15.24
C PRO A 111 9.29 -3.17 15.58
N GLY A 112 10.39 -3.55 14.94
CA GLY A 112 11.63 -2.80 15.03
C GLY A 112 11.63 -1.59 14.09
N ASN A 113 12.71 -0.82 14.15
CA ASN A 113 12.91 0.36 13.29
C ASN A 113 13.49 0.00 11.91
N THR A 114 13.98 -1.23 11.72
CA THR A 114 14.63 -1.64 10.48
C THR A 114 13.58 -2.08 9.47
N VAL A 115 13.45 -1.31 8.39
CA VAL A 115 12.66 -1.68 7.23
C VAL A 115 13.45 -2.68 6.40
N LEU A 116 12.95 -3.90 6.30
CA LEU A 116 13.54 -4.98 5.49
C LEU A 116 13.13 -4.85 4.02
N TYR A 117 11.92 -4.33 3.79
CA TYR A 117 11.41 -4.07 2.45
C TYR A 117 10.37 -2.97 2.48
N ARG A 118 10.41 -2.13 1.44
CA ARG A 118 9.44 -1.08 1.18
C ARG A 118 9.24 -1.04 -0.34
N GLY A 119 8.09 -1.56 -0.79
CA GLY A 119 7.81 -1.77 -2.21
C GLY A 119 7.34 -0.53 -2.95
N TYR A 120 6.85 -0.73 -4.17
CA TYR A 120 6.21 0.30 -4.98
C TYR A 120 4.87 0.75 -4.41
N ASP A 121 4.40 1.92 -4.86
CA ASP A 121 3.06 2.42 -4.56
C ASP A 121 2.04 1.76 -5.47
N TYR A 122 0.97 1.24 -4.89
CA TYR A 122 -0.16 0.62 -5.59
C TYR A 122 -1.40 1.49 -5.39
N PHE A 123 -2.04 1.88 -6.48
CA PHE A 123 -3.32 2.57 -6.44
C PHE A 123 -4.46 1.55 -6.36
N VAL A 124 -5.19 1.56 -5.25
CA VAL A 124 -6.37 0.74 -5.01
C VAL A 124 -7.60 1.55 -5.35
N THR A 125 -8.19 1.27 -6.51
CA THR A 125 -9.42 1.94 -6.92
C THR A 125 -10.62 1.45 -6.12
N LYS A 126 -11.67 2.27 -6.04
CA LYS A 126 -12.95 1.87 -5.45
C LYS A 126 -13.64 0.69 -6.13
N LYS A 127 -13.22 0.36 -7.36
CA LYS A 127 -13.72 -0.80 -8.11
C LYS A 127 -13.12 -2.11 -7.63
N VAL A 128 -11.95 -2.09 -6.97
CA VAL A 128 -11.32 -3.29 -6.41
C VAL A 128 -12.22 -3.84 -5.31
N GLY A 129 -12.83 -5.01 -5.54
CA GLY A 129 -13.94 -5.52 -4.74
C GLY A 129 -13.59 -5.96 -3.32
N GLN A 130 -12.37 -6.47 -3.08
CA GLN A 130 -12.02 -7.07 -1.79
C GLN A 130 -10.53 -7.42 -1.60
N ARG A 131 -9.73 -7.56 -2.66
CA ARG A 131 -8.35 -8.07 -2.56
C ARG A 131 -7.40 -7.25 -3.42
N VAL A 132 -6.19 -7.07 -2.92
CA VAL A 132 -5.10 -6.42 -3.67
C VAL A 132 -3.88 -7.31 -3.56
N TYR A 133 -3.33 -7.69 -4.71
CA TYR A 133 -2.07 -8.41 -4.80
C TYR A 133 -0.94 -7.44 -5.13
N CYS A 134 0.07 -7.39 -4.27
CA CYS A 134 1.30 -6.66 -4.50
C CYS A 134 2.39 -7.68 -4.90
N ASP A 135 2.76 -7.67 -6.17
CA ASP A 135 3.79 -8.56 -6.72
C ASP A 135 5.20 -8.01 -6.47
N PHE A 136 6.07 -8.85 -5.87
CA PHE A 136 7.49 -8.56 -5.63
C PHE A 136 8.41 -9.46 -6.47
N SER A 137 7.89 -10.08 -7.53
CA SER A 137 8.64 -11.01 -8.36
C SER A 137 9.93 -10.41 -8.94
N GLU A 138 9.90 -9.14 -9.33
CA GLU A 138 11.05 -8.39 -9.85
C GLU A 138 12.03 -7.95 -8.75
N ALA A 139 11.55 -7.70 -7.55
CA ALA A 139 12.36 -7.29 -6.39
C ALA A 139 11.95 -8.03 -5.10
N PRO A 140 12.25 -9.33 -4.99
CA PRO A 140 11.85 -10.15 -3.85
C PRO A 140 12.40 -9.62 -2.53
N ALA A 141 11.54 -9.52 -1.52
CA ALA A 141 11.97 -9.06 -0.20
C ALA A 141 12.71 -10.18 0.54
N PHE A 142 14.01 -10.00 0.79
CA PHE A 142 14.79 -10.94 1.58
C PHE A 142 14.49 -10.78 3.07
N VAL A 143 14.01 -11.84 3.72
CA VAL A 143 13.67 -11.87 5.16
C VAL A 143 14.47 -12.93 5.92
N GLY A 144 15.58 -13.40 5.33
CA GLY A 144 16.27 -14.65 5.66
C GLY A 144 16.39 -15.02 7.14
N ASN A 145 16.17 -16.30 7.45
CA ASN A 145 16.31 -16.96 8.78
C ASN A 145 15.72 -16.21 9.99
N LEU A 146 14.89 -15.19 9.80
CA LEU A 146 14.21 -14.51 10.89
C LEU A 146 13.15 -15.45 11.49
N SER A 147 13.22 -15.63 12.81
CA SER A 147 12.19 -16.36 13.57
C SER A 147 10.84 -15.66 13.51
N SER A 148 10.84 -14.35 13.30
CA SER A 148 9.64 -13.55 13.02
C SER A 148 9.98 -12.22 12.37
N PHE A 149 9.02 -11.67 11.65
CA PHE A 149 9.06 -10.32 11.07
C PHE A 149 7.66 -9.74 11.06
N PHE A 150 7.51 -8.46 10.73
CA PHE A 150 6.22 -7.82 10.58
C PHE A 150 5.96 -7.44 9.13
N ILE A 151 4.72 -7.64 8.70
CA ILE A 151 4.28 -7.37 7.34
C ILE A 151 3.02 -6.53 7.33
N GLY A 152 2.88 -5.64 6.37
CA GLY A 152 1.67 -4.86 6.24
C GLY A 152 1.69 -3.83 5.14
N VAL A 153 0.88 -2.80 5.34
CA VAL A 153 0.68 -1.70 4.39
C VAL A 153 0.94 -0.36 5.05
N GLU A 154 1.53 0.55 4.29
CA GLU A 154 1.62 1.97 4.55
C GLU A 154 0.65 2.69 3.61
N PHE A 155 -0.28 3.48 4.16
CA PHE A 155 -1.16 4.35 3.38
C PHE A 155 -0.38 5.63 3.06
N VAL A 156 -0.28 5.96 1.77
CA VAL A 156 0.58 7.05 1.29
C VAL A 156 -0.25 8.19 0.66
N GLU A 157 0.24 9.42 0.78
CA GLU A 157 -0.36 10.58 0.10
C GLU A 157 0.03 10.58 -1.38
N LYS A 158 -0.89 11.00 -2.24
CA LYS A 158 -0.50 11.52 -3.55
C LYS A 158 0.20 12.88 -3.33
N ARG A 159 1.19 13.25 -4.13
CA ARG A 159 1.68 14.63 -4.11
C ARG A 159 0.50 15.57 -4.44
N GLY A 160 -0.03 16.26 -3.43
CA GLY A 160 -1.21 17.11 -3.55
C GLY A 160 -2.28 16.75 -2.53
N THR A 161 -2.74 17.76 -1.80
CA THR A 161 -3.68 17.72 -0.67
C THR A 161 -4.92 16.85 -0.95
N SER A 162 -4.82 15.56 -0.69
CA SER A 162 -5.99 14.68 -0.70
C SER A 162 -6.51 14.59 0.73
N PRO A 163 -7.81 14.86 0.98
CA PRO A 163 -8.33 14.81 2.32
C PRO A 163 -8.07 13.44 2.94
N VAL A 164 -7.71 13.46 4.22
CA VAL A 164 -7.42 12.31 5.08
C VAL A 164 -8.65 11.41 5.10
N GLU A 165 -8.66 10.35 4.29
CA GLU A 165 -9.74 9.37 4.30
C GLU A 165 -9.55 8.33 5.41
N ASP A 166 -10.70 7.79 5.81
CA ASP A 166 -10.81 6.62 6.66
C ASP A 166 -10.71 5.37 5.77
N PHE A 167 -9.59 4.67 5.82
CA PHE A 167 -9.38 3.45 5.03
C PHE A 167 -9.85 2.23 5.80
N ASN A 168 -10.70 1.41 5.17
CA ASN A 168 -11.29 0.23 5.77
C ASN A 168 -10.49 -1.03 5.39
N ILE A 169 -9.71 -1.54 6.34
CA ILE A 169 -9.00 -2.82 6.19
C ILE A 169 -9.77 -3.95 6.85
N THR A 170 -9.50 -5.17 6.37
CA THR A 170 -9.99 -6.38 7.02
C THR A 170 -8.95 -6.85 8.04
N LEU A 171 -9.30 -6.70 9.31
CA LEU A 171 -8.60 -7.33 10.41
C LEU A 171 -9.37 -8.58 10.81
N GLY A 172 -8.74 -9.46 11.56
CA GLY A 172 -9.44 -10.53 12.25
C GLY A 172 -9.05 -10.61 13.72
N THR A 173 -9.85 -11.32 14.52
CA THR A 173 -9.59 -11.43 15.96
C THR A 173 -8.62 -12.55 16.29
N SER A 174 -7.79 -12.30 17.30
CA SER A 174 -6.89 -13.28 17.90
C SER A 174 -6.99 -13.25 19.42
N LYS A 175 -6.96 -14.43 20.05
CA LYS A 175 -6.87 -14.57 21.51
C LYS A 175 -5.52 -14.12 22.07
N LYS A 176 -4.54 -13.88 21.20
CA LYS A 176 -3.25 -13.34 21.60
C LYS A 176 -3.21 -11.84 21.28
N VAL A 177 -2.82 -11.07 22.28
CA VAL A 177 -2.76 -9.61 22.26
C VAL A 177 -1.48 -9.15 21.51
N ASN A 178 -1.50 -7.98 20.85
CA ASN A 178 -0.34 -7.35 20.17
C ASN A 178 0.17 -8.06 18.89
N TYR A 179 -0.75 -8.55 18.08
CA TYR A 179 -0.42 -9.21 16.81
C TYR A 179 -0.37 -8.26 15.61
N SER A 180 -1.04 -7.12 15.70
CA SER A 180 -0.92 -6.03 14.75
C SER A 180 -0.64 -4.73 15.48
N PHE A 181 0.07 -3.86 14.77
CA PHE A 181 0.45 -2.55 15.25
C PHE A 181 0.09 -1.51 14.20
N VAL A 182 -0.20 -0.31 14.68
CA VAL A 182 -0.41 0.87 13.88
C VAL A 182 0.65 1.92 14.21
N LYS A 183 1.13 2.61 13.20
CA LYS A 183 1.98 3.80 13.34
C LYS A 183 1.39 4.90 12.46
N GLY A 184 1.20 6.10 13.01
CA GLY A 184 0.82 7.27 12.23
C GLY A 184 2.00 7.86 11.44
N HIS A 185 1.74 8.86 10.61
CA HIS A 185 2.74 9.56 9.82
C HIS A 185 3.53 10.57 10.64
N CYS A 186 4.45 10.02 11.43
CA CYS A 186 5.46 10.78 12.14
C CYS A 186 6.73 9.94 12.18
N ASN A 187 7.84 10.56 11.76
CA ASN A 187 9.14 9.91 11.69
C ASN A 187 9.58 9.37 13.06
N THR A 188 9.21 10.06 14.14
CA THR A 188 9.56 9.72 15.52
C THR A 188 8.56 8.80 16.21
N CYS A 189 7.38 8.59 15.63
CA CYS A 189 6.35 7.76 16.27
C CYS A 189 6.71 6.28 16.22
N GLN A 190 6.42 5.62 17.33
CA GLN A 190 6.56 4.19 17.48
C GLN A 190 5.27 3.48 17.06
N TYR A 191 5.41 2.22 16.65
CA TYR A 191 4.26 1.35 16.44
C TYR A 191 3.55 1.07 17.77
N ALA A 192 2.24 1.29 17.80
CA ALA A 192 1.37 1.01 18.93
C ALA A 192 0.47 -0.20 18.64
N PRO A 193 0.20 -1.08 19.61
CA PRO A 193 -0.63 -2.26 19.37
C PRO A 193 -2.09 -1.91 19.06
N LEU A 194 -2.68 -2.60 18.10
CA LEU A 194 -4.11 -2.50 17.76
C LEU A 194 -4.93 -3.48 18.61
N ASN A 195 -5.39 -3.02 19.79
CA ASN A 195 -6.27 -3.78 20.68
C ASN A 195 -7.59 -3.01 20.89
N ILE A 196 -8.72 -3.64 20.53
CA ILE A 196 -10.07 -3.08 20.82
C ILE A 196 -10.55 -3.55 22.20
N SER A 197 -10.03 -4.68 22.69
CA SER A 197 -10.40 -5.28 23.98
C SER A 197 -9.13 -5.74 24.72
N PRO A 198 -9.10 -5.68 26.07
CA PRO A 198 -8.00 -6.23 26.86
C PRO A 198 -7.79 -7.75 26.65
N LYS A 199 -8.80 -8.45 26.14
CA LYS A 199 -8.82 -9.91 25.98
C LYS A 199 -8.62 -10.39 24.54
N GLU A 200 -8.71 -9.50 23.56
CA GLU A 200 -8.64 -9.84 22.13
C GLU A 200 -7.81 -8.82 21.36
N GLY A 201 -6.83 -9.31 20.59
CA GLY A 201 -6.03 -8.51 19.67
C GLY A 201 -6.56 -8.59 18.23
N LEU A 202 -6.13 -7.64 17.39
CA LEU A 202 -6.41 -7.66 15.95
C LEU A 202 -5.21 -8.18 15.15
N LEU A 203 -5.50 -8.93 14.09
CA LEU A 203 -4.54 -9.47 13.13
C LEU A 203 -4.87 -8.97 11.73
N LEU A 204 -3.94 -8.29 11.04
CA LEU A 204 -4.11 -7.93 9.64
C LEU A 204 -4.33 -9.20 8.81
N LYS A 205 -5.38 -9.20 7.98
CA LYS A 205 -5.66 -10.34 7.10
C LYS A 205 -4.86 -10.20 5.80
N TYR A 206 -4.02 -11.18 5.52
CA TYR A 206 -3.21 -11.25 4.29
C TYR A 206 -2.87 -12.69 3.90
N ARG A 207 -2.33 -12.88 2.69
CA ARG A 207 -1.56 -14.06 2.29
C ARG A 207 -0.16 -13.65 1.87
N LEU A 208 0.84 -14.42 2.27
CA LEU A 208 2.22 -14.24 1.83
C LEU A 208 2.61 -15.31 0.84
N PHE A 209 3.35 -14.92 -0.18
CA PHE A 209 3.94 -15.81 -1.16
C PHE A 209 5.45 -15.77 -0.97
N TYR A 210 6.09 -16.91 -0.78
CA TYR A 210 7.52 -17.00 -0.51
C TYR A 210 8.11 -18.30 -1.06
N ASP A 211 9.43 -18.31 -1.29
CA ASP A 211 10.18 -19.51 -1.71
C ASP A 211 10.77 -20.27 -0.50
#